data_AF-A0A935BIS8-F1
#
_entry.id   AF-A0A935BIS8-F1
#
_cell.length_a   1.000
_cell.length_b   1.000
_cell.length_c   1.000
_cell.angle_alpha   90.00
_cell.angle_beta   90.00
_cell.angle_gamma   90.00
#
_symmetry.space_group_name_H-M   'P 1'
#
loop_
_entity.id
_entity.type
_entity.pdbx_description
1 polymer ?
#
loop_
_entity_poly.entity_id
_entity_poly.type
_entity_poly.pdbx_seq_one_letter_code
_entity_poly.pdbx_strand_id
1 'polypeptide(L)'
;MSSVTIEWVTTGIFALCFIAAIIIETLWLLRKGWASAQKSVAYVMLTNNLSLCIGFFIPFVIIGTMLALAWSGDLSGVSGGEATLIAAIVIALLFPPIFLLLTKRVFLAFFKIRSGREAWLYSLAFTAMSLGLSFIPPIAFFYIASKVF
;
A
#
# COMPACT_ATOMS: atom_id res chain seq x y z
N MET A 1 -16.18 -14.20 -18.90
CA MET A 1 -15.14 -13.16 -19.10
C MET A 1 -13.79 -13.86 -19.09
N SER A 2 -12.78 -13.47 -19.86
CA SER A 2 -11.47 -14.17 -19.77
C SER A 2 -10.74 -13.80 -18.48
N SER A 3 -9.82 -14.67 -18.00
CA SER A 3 -8.97 -14.40 -16.83
C SER A 3 -8.22 -13.07 -16.97
N VAL A 4 -7.67 -12.83 -18.16
CA VAL A 4 -6.98 -11.59 -18.53
C VAL A 4 -7.90 -10.38 -18.36
N THR A 5 -9.17 -10.46 -18.79
CA THR A 5 -10.11 -9.35 -18.59
C THR A 5 -10.40 -9.09 -17.11
N ILE A 6 -10.55 -10.13 -16.28
CA ILE A 6 -10.78 -9.98 -14.84
C ILE A 6 -9.60 -9.25 -14.18
N GLU A 7 -8.37 -9.62 -14.52
CA GLU A 7 -7.15 -8.99 -14.01
C GLU A 7 -7.06 -7.50 -14.38
N TRP A 8 -7.33 -7.14 -15.63
CA TRP A 8 -7.29 -5.75 -16.08
C TRP A 8 -8.38 -4.90 -15.42
N VAL A 9 -9.60 -5.43 -15.27
CA VAL A 9 -10.67 -4.70 -14.57
C VAL A 9 -10.34 -4.51 -13.10
N THR A 10 -9.82 -5.55 -12.44
CA THR A 10 -9.36 -5.49 -11.04
C THR A 10 -8.28 -4.42 -10.87
N THR A 11 -7.33 -4.35 -11.80
CA THR A 11 -6.27 -3.34 -11.85
C THR A 11 -6.82 -1.94 -12.06
N GLY A 12 -7.82 -1.79 -12.94
CA GLY A 12 -8.53 -0.52 -13.15
C GLY A 12 -9.24 -0.02 -11.88
N ILE A 13 -9.94 -0.92 -11.17
CA ILE A 13 -10.59 -0.60 -9.89
C ILE A 13 -9.56 -0.15 -8.86
N PHE A 14 -8.43 -0.87 -8.75
CA PHE A 14 -7.33 -0.50 -7.86
C PHE A 14 -6.85 0.93 -8.14
N ALA A 15 -6.58 1.26 -9.40
CA ALA A 15 -6.10 2.58 -9.80
C ALA A 15 -7.11 3.69 -9.48
N LEU A 16 -8.39 3.47 -9.77
CA LEU A 16 -9.46 4.43 -9.48
C LEU A 16 -9.60 4.67 -7.97
N CYS A 17 -9.59 3.61 -7.16
CA CYS A 17 -9.68 3.73 -5.70
C CYS A 17 -8.45 4.40 -5.10
N PHE A 18 -7.26 4.16 -5.64
CA PHE A 18 -6.03 4.85 -5.22
C PHE A 18 -6.09 6.34 -5.51
N ILE A 19 -6.54 6.74 -6.71
CA ILE A 19 -6.76 8.15 -7.07
C ILE A 19 -7.81 8.77 -6.13
N ALA A 20 -8.91 8.06 -5.85
CA ALA A 20 -9.92 8.54 -4.92
C ALA A 20 -9.34 8.76 -3.51
N ALA A 21 -8.49 7.86 -3.01
CA ALA A 21 -7.82 8.03 -1.72
C ALA A 21 -6.95 9.29 -1.67
N ILE A 22 -6.19 9.58 -2.74
CA ILE A 22 -5.40 10.81 -2.88
C ILE A 22 -6.30 12.05 -2.83
N ILE A 23 -7.40 12.06 -3.58
CA ILE A 23 -8.34 13.19 -3.62
C ILE A 23 -8.96 13.41 -2.25
N ILE A 24 -9.45 12.35 -1.60
CA ILE A 24 -10.08 12.41 -0.27
C ILE A 24 -9.10 12.97 0.77
N GLU A 25 -7.86 12.46 0.78
CA GLU A 25 -6.83 12.92 1.72
C GLU A 25 -6.44 14.39 1.49
N THR A 26 -6.31 14.79 0.23
CA THR A 26 -6.00 16.17 -0.12
C THR A 26 -7.11 17.12 0.32
N LEU A 27 -8.37 16.79 0.00
CA LEU A 27 -9.53 17.60 0.40
C LEU A 27 -9.69 17.65 1.91
N TRP A 28 -9.36 16.58 2.62
CA TRP A 28 -9.39 16.57 4.08
C TRP A 28 -8.38 17.52 4.69
N LEU A 29 -7.12 17.52 4.21
CA LEU A 29 -6.08 18.44 4.67
C LEU A 29 -6.45 19.90 4.41
N LEU A 30 -7.04 20.18 3.24
CA LEU A 30 -7.53 21.49 2.87
C LEU A 30 -8.66 21.96 3.78
N ARG A 31 -9.67 21.10 4.02
CA ARG A 31 -10.80 21.41 4.92
C ARG A 31 -10.35 21.65 6.37
N LYS A 32 -9.28 20.99 6.81
CA LYS A 32 -8.70 21.20 8.13
C LYS A 32 -7.85 22.47 8.24
N GLY A 33 -7.49 23.11 7.14
CA GLY A 33 -6.68 24.33 7.13
C GLY A 33 -5.25 24.13 7.62
N TRP A 34 -4.73 22.89 7.63
CA TRP A 34 -3.38 22.58 8.13
C TRP A 34 -2.26 22.99 7.16
N ALA A 35 -2.58 23.14 5.88
CA ALA A 35 -1.62 23.45 4.83
C ALA A 35 -2.31 24.15 3.66
N SER A 36 -1.52 24.87 2.84
CA SER A 36 -1.98 25.39 1.56
C SER A 36 -2.29 24.25 0.58
N ALA A 37 -3.03 24.56 -0.49
CA ALA A 37 -3.40 23.58 -1.51
C ALA A 37 -2.19 22.89 -2.14
N GLN A 38 -1.19 23.67 -2.57
CA GLN A 38 0.03 23.16 -3.18
C GLN A 38 0.78 22.19 -2.25
N LYS A 39 0.89 22.57 -0.97
CA LYS A 39 1.58 21.80 0.06
C LYS A 39 0.85 20.49 0.38
N SER A 40 -0.48 20.54 0.44
CA SER A 40 -1.32 19.36 0.66
C SER A 40 -1.21 18.38 -0.51
N VAL A 41 -1.35 18.87 -1.75
CA VAL A 41 -1.21 18.04 -2.96
C VAL A 41 0.18 17.40 -3.03
N ALA A 42 1.25 18.18 -2.84
CA ALA A 42 2.61 17.67 -2.88
C ALA A 42 2.85 16.58 -1.80
N TYR A 43 2.41 16.83 -0.57
CA TYR A 43 2.51 15.88 0.52
C TYR A 43 1.77 14.56 0.21
N VAL A 44 0.50 14.64 -0.22
CA VAL A 44 -0.32 13.45 -0.47
C VAL A 44 0.22 12.66 -1.66
N MET A 45 0.57 13.34 -2.76
CA MET A 45 1.14 12.69 -3.94
C MET A 45 2.46 12.00 -3.63
N LEU A 46 3.38 12.67 -2.93
CA LEU A 46 4.68 12.08 -2.60
C LEU A 46 4.53 10.89 -1.66
N THR A 47 3.76 11.05 -0.58
CA THR A 47 3.63 9.96 0.42
C THR A 47 2.92 8.74 -0.16
N ASN A 48 1.83 8.93 -0.92
CA ASN A 48 1.08 7.81 -1.48
C ASN A 48 1.84 7.14 -2.64
N ASN A 49 2.44 7.89 -3.57
CA ASN A 49 3.21 7.28 -4.67
C ASN A 49 4.50 6.63 -4.18
N LEU A 50 5.25 7.26 -3.27
CA LEU A 50 6.47 6.66 -2.71
C LEU A 50 6.16 5.36 -1.98
N SER A 51 5.08 5.36 -1.19
CA SER A 51 4.65 4.17 -0.46
C SER A 51 4.06 3.11 -1.37
N LEU A 52 3.44 3.49 -2.49
CA LEU A 52 3.04 2.56 -3.54
C LEU A 52 4.29 1.89 -4.13
N CYS A 53 5.24 2.67 -4.64
CA CYS A 53 6.42 2.15 -5.30
C CYS A 53 7.27 1.28 -4.36
N ILE A 54 7.64 1.79 -3.19
CA ILE A 54 8.50 1.06 -2.24
C ILE A 54 7.71 -0.03 -1.52
N GLY A 55 6.47 0.25 -1.16
CA GLY A 55 5.61 -0.71 -0.46
C GLY A 55 5.30 -1.94 -1.30
N PHE A 56 5.20 -1.85 -2.63
CA PHE A 56 5.06 -3.02 -3.50
C PHE A 56 6.39 -3.63 -3.94
N PHE A 57 7.48 -2.86 -3.96
CA PHE A 57 8.82 -3.37 -4.29
C PHE A 57 9.31 -4.43 -3.31
N ILE A 58 9.14 -4.22 -1.99
CA ILE A 58 9.61 -5.19 -0.99
C ILE A 58 8.88 -6.53 -1.08
N PRO A 59 7.53 -6.59 -1.12
CA PRO A 59 6.79 -7.83 -1.37
C PRO A 59 7.19 -8.49 -2.69
N PHE A 60 7.43 -7.69 -3.75
CA PHE A 60 7.89 -8.22 -5.03
C PHE A 60 9.25 -8.93 -4.90
N VAL A 61 10.22 -8.33 -4.20
CA VAL A 61 11.53 -8.96 -3.94
C VAL A 61 11.37 -10.22 -3.09
N ILE A 62 10.54 -10.18 -2.05
CA ILE A 62 10.31 -11.34 -1.17
C ILE A 62 9.65 -12.49 -1.94
N ILE A 63 8.58 -12.23 -2.68
CA ILE A 63 7.88 -13.27 -3.45
C ILE A 63 8.77 -13.77 -4.60
N GLY A 64 9.50 -12.88 -5.27
CA GLY A 64 10.41 -13.25 -6.36
C GLY A 64 11.55 -14.15 -5.87
N THR A 65 12.15 -13.85 -4.72
CA THR A 65 13.18 -14.71 -4.11
C THR A 65 12.62 -16.05 -3.67
N MET A 66 11.41 -16.09 -3.11
CA MET A 66 10.71 -17.35 -2.78
C MET A 66 10.44 -18.22 -4.00
N LEU A 67 9.95 -17.63 -5.10
CA LEU A 67 9.70 -18.37 -6.34
C LEU A 67 10.99 -18.90 -6.95
N ALA A 68 12.08 -18.13 -6.90
CA ALA A 68 13.38 -18.58 -7.36
C ALA A 68 13.90 -19.79 -6.54
N LEU A 69 13.74 -19.77 -5.22
CA LEU A 69 14.11 -20.87 -4.34
C LEU A 69 13.23 -22.12 -4.53
N ALA A 70 11.92 -21.91 -4.76
CA ALA A 70 11.01 -23.00 -5.08
C ALA A 70 11.36 -23.65 -6.42
N TRP A 71 11.77 -22.84 -7.42
CA TRP A 71 12.18 -23.31 -8.73
C TRP A 71 13.50 -24.09 -8.70
N SER A 72 14.45 -23.71 -7.85
CA SER A 72 15.70 -24.46 -7.69
C SER A 72 15.52 -25.79 -6.94
N GLY A 73 14.34 -26.07 -6.37
CA GLY A 73 14.03 -27.31 -5.67
C GLY A 73 14.86 -27.55 -4.39
N ASP A 74 15.61 -26.55 -3.96
CA ASP A 74 16.60 -26.67 -2.89
C ASP A 74 16.42 -25.53 -1.88
N LEU A 75 15.78 -25.85 -0.76
CA LEU A 75 15.66 -24.97 0.40
C LEU A 75 16.79 -25.20 1.40
N SER A 76 17.72 -26.14 1.15
CA SER A 76 18.80 -26.46 2.09
C SER A 76 19.79 -25.32 2.30
N GLY A 77 19.87 -24.38 1.35
CA GLY A 77 20.68 -23.16 1.44
C GLY A 77 20.06 -22.02 2.27
N VAL A 78 18.79 -22.14 2.68
CA VAL A 78 18.12 -21.10 3.47
C VAL A 78 18.31 -21.38 4.96
N SER A 79 19.15 -20.59 5.63
CA SER A 79 19.31 -20.71 7.08
C SER A 79 17.96 -20.53 7.78
N GLY A 80 17.51 -21.54 8.51
CA GLY A 80 16.22 -21.54 9.22
C GLY A 80 15.02 -22.13 8.45
N GLY A 81 15.20 -22.60 7.21
CA GLY A 81 14.18 -23.36 6.47
C GLY A 81 12.82 -22.65 6.39
N GLU A 82 11.75 -23.35 6.79
CA GLU A 82 10.37 -22.86 6.75
C GLU A 82 10.13 -21.60 7.61
N ALA A 83 10.83 -21.48 8.75
CA ALA A 83 10.66 -20.33 9.64
C ALA A 83 11.07 -19.01 8.97
N THR A 84 12.14 -19.05 8.15
CA THR A 84 12.60 -17.89 7.37
C THR A 84 11.58 -17.52 6.29
N LEU A 85 10.94 -18.51 5.66
CA LEU A 85 9.86 -18.32 4.70
C LEU A 85 8.66 -17.61 5.35
N ILE A 86 8.20 -18.10 6.50
CA ILE A 86 7.08 -17.51 7.23
C ILE A 86 7.41 -16.07 7.66
N ALA A 87 8.61 -15.85 8.21
CA ALA A 87 9.05 -14.51 8.61
C ALA A 87 9.06 -13.53 7.42
N ALA A 88 9.54 -13.97 6.26
CA ALA A 88 9.55 -13.18 5.04
C ALA A 88 8.12 -12.82 4.57
N ILE A 89 7.16 -13.76 4.61
CA ILE A 89 5.75 -13.47 4.29
C ILE A 89 5.16 -12.45 5.27
N VAL A 90 5.39 -12.63 6.56
CA VAL A 90 4.90 -11.70 7.59
C VAL A 90 5.48 -10.30 7.35
N ILE A 91 6.77 -10.19 7.04
CA ILE A 91 7.40 -8.91 6.69
C ILE A 91 6.79 -8.34 5.41
N ALA A 92 6.59 -9.13 4.37
CA ALA A 92 5.98 -8.66 3.11
C ALA A 92 4.57 -8.09 3.35
N LEU A 93 3.79 -8.68 4.25
CA LEU A 93 2.44 -8.22 4.57
C LEU A 93 2.43 -6.99 5.49
N LEU A 94 3.33 -6.92 6.48
CA LEU A 94 3.37 -5.83 7.46
C LEU A 94 4.17 -4.62 6.99
N PHE A 95 5.12 -4.80 6.07
CA PHE A 95 5.97 -3.70 5.61
C PHE A 95 5.19 -2.58 4.90
N PRO A 96 4.32 -2.85 3.90
CA PRO A 96 3.57 -1.78 3.23
C PRO A 96 2.75 -0.86 4.17
N PRO A 97 1.92 -1.38 5.10
CA PRO A 97 1.14 -0.52 6.00
C PRO A 97 2.03 0.29 6.95
N ILE A 98 3.07 -0.33 7.52
CA ILE A 98 3.98 0.35 8.44
C ILE A 98 4.77 1.43 7.70
N PHE A 99 5.30 1.10 6.52
CA PHE A 99 6.06 2.03 5.70
C PHE A 99 5.21 3.23 5.27
N LEU A 100 3.96 3.02 4.84
CA LEU A 100 3.05 4.10 4.49
C LEU A 100 2.77 5.02 5.69
N LEU A 101 2.50 4.44 6.87
CA LEU A 101 2.26 5.21 8.10
C LEU A 101 3.47 6.06 8.49
N LEU A 102 4.67 5.47 8.48
CA LEU A 102 5.91 6.18 8.83
C LEU A 102 6.26 7.24 7.80
N THR A 103 6.09 6.95 6.50
CA THR A 103 6.31 7.90 5.42
C THR A 103 5.40 9.11 5.55
N LYS A 104 4.11 8.90 5.81
CA LYS A 104 3.18 9.99 6.13
C LYS A 104 3.66 10.80 7.32
N ARG A 105 4.10 10.15 8.40
CA ARG A 105 4.57 10.85 9.60
C ARG A 105 5.80 11.72 9.34
N VAL A 106 6.80 11.17 8.65
CA VAL A 106 8.04 11.87 8.29
C VAL A 106 7.74 13.05 7.38
N PHE A 107 6.88 12.86 6.39
CA PHE A 107 6.55 13.93 5.44
C PHE A 107 5.69 15.02 6.07
N LEU A 108 4.80 14.71 7.04
CA LEU A 108 4.11 15.74 7.82
C LEU A 108 5.09 16.63 8.58
N ALA A 109 6.17 16.05 9.11
CA ALA A 109 7.23 16.80 9.78
C ALA A 109 8.09 17.59 8.77
N PHE A 110 8.50 16.97 7.66
CA PHE A 110 9.32 17.61 6.62
C PHE A 110 8.61 18.81 6.00
N PHE A 111 7.34 18.64 5.64
CA PHE A 111 6.52 19.73 5.14
C PHE A 111 6.13 20.71 6.26
N LYS A 112 6.31 20.40 7.56
CA LYS A 112 5.82 21.23 8.68
C LYS A 112 4.29 21.46 8.57
N ILE A 113 3.52 20.39 8.41
CA ILE A 113 2.04 20.44 8.33
C ILE A 113 1.45 20.29 9.74
N ARG A 114 1.80 19.22 10.44
CA ARG A 114 1.30 18.96 11.80
C ARG A 114 2.26 18.07 12.60
N SER A 115 2.22 18.20 13.92
CA SER A 115 3.02 17.42 14.87
C SER A 115 2.16 16.88 16.01
N GLY A 116 2.78 16.11 16.92
CA GLY A 116 2.10 15.56 18.09
C GLY A 116 1.09 14.45 17.77
N ARG A 117 0.11 14.29 18.66
CA ARG A 117 -0.90 13.21 18.62
C ARG A 117 -1.77 13.26 17.37
N GLU A 118 -2.17 14.45 16.93
CA GLU A 118 -3.05 14.62 15.76
C GLU A 118 -2.39 14.12 14.48
N ALA A 119 -1.08 14.35 14.32
CA ALA A 119 -0.35 13.86 13.16
C ALA A 119 -0.28 12.32 13.13
N TRP A 120 -0.14 11.67 14.29
CA TRP A 120 -0.18 10.21 14.39
C TRP A 120 -1.57 9.64 14.06
N LEU A 121 -2.63 10.22 14.63
CA LEU A 121 -4.00 9.79 14.35
C LEU A 121 -4.34 9.97 12.88
N TYR A 122 -3.91 11.09 12.29
CA TYR A 122 -4.08 11.34 10.86
C TYR A 122 -3.31 10.31 10.02
N SER A 123 -2.02 10.08 10.27
CA SER A 123 -1.24 9.09 9.52
C SER A 123 -1.84 7.70 9.62
N LEU A 124 -2.29 7.29 10.81
CA LEU A 124 -2.91 5.98 11.02
C LEU A 124 -4.26 5.86 10.30
N ALA A 125 -5.13 6.86 10.43
CA ALA A 125 -6.44 6.87 9.78
C ALA A 125 -6.32 6.86 8.24
N PHE A 126 -5.44 7.68 7.68
CA PHE A 126 -5.26 7.74 6.23
C PHE A 126 -4.49 6.57 5.66
N THR A 127 -3.56 5.98 6.41
CA THR A 127 -2.98 4.67 6.04
C THR A 127 -4.05 3.60 5.99
N ALA A 128 -4.89 3.46 7.02
CA ALA A 128 -5.97 2.48 7.05
C ALA A 128 -6.98 2.71 5.92
N MET A 129 -7.36 3.96 5.67
CA MET A 129 -8.26 4.33 4.57
C MET A 129 -7.68 4.00 3.20
N SER A 130 -6.41 4.37 2.94
CA SER A 130 -5.75 4.07 1.67
C SER A 130 -5.65 2.57 1.43
N LEU A 131 -5.30 1.78 2.44
CA LEU A 131 -5.26 0.32 2.31
C LEU A 131 -6.65 -0.27 2.08
N GLY A 132 -7.64 0.17 2.86
CA GLY A 132 -9.01 -0.29 2.71
C GLY A 132 -9.57 0.00 1.32
N LEU A 133 -9.44 1.25 0.85
CA LEU A 133 -9.90 1.66 -0.47
C LEU A 133 -9.13 0.98 -1.60
N SER A 134 -7.81 0.84 -1.48
CA SER A 134 -7.01 0.26 -2.56
C SER A 134 -7.13 -1.26 -2.65
N PHE A 135 -7.38 -1.99 -1.56
CA PHE A 135 -7.39 -3.46 -1.60
C PHE A 135 -8.79 -4.08 -1.53
N ILE A 136 -9.72 -3.54 -0.72
CA ILE A 136 -11.02 -4.18 -0.51
C ILE A 136 -11.86 -4.23 -1.80
N PRO A 137 -12.04 -3.12 -2.55
CA PRO A 137 -12.87 -3.15 -3.77
C PRO A 137 -12.30 -4.07 -4.87
N PRO A 138 -10.99 -4.06 -5.19
CA PRO A 138 -10.43 -5.02 -6.15
C PRO A 138 -10.59 -6.47 -5.71
N ILE A 139 -10.35 -6.79 -4.43
CA ILE A 139 -10.50 -8.16 -3.91
C ILE A 139 -11.97 -8.60 -3.98
N ALA A 140 -12.89 -7.73 -3.57
CA ALA A 140 -14.33 -8.03 -3.63
C ALA A 140 -14.79 -8.28 -5.07
N PHE A 141 -14.35 -7.44 -6.02
CA PHE A 141 -14.65 -7.64 -7.43
C PHE A 141 -14.07 -8.97 -7.95
N PHE A 142 -12.80 -9.25 -7.67
CA PHE A 142 -12.15 -10.49 -8.11
C PHE A 142 -12.89 -11.72 -7.58
N TYR A 143 -13.25 -11.73 -6.30
CA TYR A 143 -14.00 -12.82 -5.67
C TYR A 143 -15.38 -13.04 -6.29
N ILE A 144 -16.11 -11.97 -6.60
CA ILE A 144 -17.41 -12.05 -7.26
C ILE A 144 -17.23 -12.57 -8.69
N ALA A 145 -16.27 -12.00 -9.43
CA ALA A 145 -16.00 -12.39 -10.81
C ALA A 145 -15.62 -13.87 -10.93
N SER A 146 -14.80 -14.41 -10.02
CA SER A 146 -14.39 -15.81 -10.00
C SER A 146 -15.50 -16.81 -9.68
N LYS A 147 -16.65 -16.35 -9.18
CA LYS A 147 -17.82 -17.19 -8.89
C LYS A 147 -18.88 -17.17 -9.99
N VAL A 148 -18.89 -16.12 -10.79
CA VAL A 148 -19.95 -15.86 -11.78
C VAL A 148 -19.52 -16.29 -13.19
N PHE A 149 -18.22 -16.21 -13.50
CA PHE A 149 -17.66 -16.47 -14.82
C PHE A 149 -16.64 -17.60 -14.80
#